data_AF-A0AAQ3AT02-F1
#
_entry.id   AF-A0AAQ3AT02-F1
#
_cell.length_a   1.000
_cell.length_b   1.000
_cell.length_c   1.000
_cell.angle_alpha   90.00
_cell.angle_beta   90.00
_cell.angle_gamma   90.00
#
_symmetry.space_group_name_H-M   'P 1'
#
loop_
_entity.id
_entity.type
_entity.pdbx_description
1 polymer ?
#
loop_
_entity_poly.entity_id
_entity_poly.type
_entity_poly.pdbx_seq_one_letter_code
_entity_poly.pdbx_strand_id
1 'polypeptide(L)'
;MKKENILLLAASGFIVANLFAKTIEKHARLSPRKVLFDIKKELKKDKGFYDGWIEYKTVPFKKFALTHDAYHGGILKKENAKLACYEFWVDSKTGSILKICRTAQF
;
A
#
# COMPACT_ATOMS: atom_id res chain seq x y z
N MET A 1 -1.50 -31.57 9.62
CA MET A 1 -1.07 -30.17 9.38
C MET A 1 -2.20 -29.43 8.69
N LYS A 2 -2.73 -28.36 9.31
CA LYS A 2 -3.89 -27.62 8.81
C LYS A 2 -3.49 -26.75 7.62
N LYS A 3 -4.20 -26.92 6.51
CA LYS A 3 -4.19 -26.19 5.23
C LYS A 3 -4.45 -24.67 5.32
N GLU A 4 -4.39 -24.11 6.52
CA GLU A 4 -4.76 -22.72 6.82
C GLU A 4 -3.57 -21.74 6.66
N ASN A 5 -2.34 -22.27 6.54
CA ASN A 5 -1.12 -21.46 6.43
C ASN A 5 -0.58 -21.32 4.99
N ILE A 6 -1.26 -21.87 3.98
CA ILE A 6 -0.81 -21.80 2.57
C ILE A 6 -1.38 -20.57 1.83
N LEU A 7 -2.25 -19.78 2.47
CA LEU A 7 -2.79 -18.54 1.88
C LEU A 7 -1.98 -17.28 2.22
N LEU A 8 -1.01 -17.35 3.14
CA LEU A 8 -0.18 -16.20 3.54
C LEU A 8 1.13 -16.06 2.75
N LEU A 9 1.47 -17.03 1.90
CA LEU A 9 2.61 -16.95 0.97
C LEU A 9 2.20 -16.69 -0.49
N ALA A 10 0.94 -16.34 -0.76
CA ALA A 10 0.51 -15.75 -2.03
C ALA A 10 0.37 -14.21 -1.95
N ALA A 11 0.81 -13.59 -0.84
CA ALA A 11 0.75 -12.14 -0.64
C ALA A 11 2.01 -11.39 -1.13
N SER A 12 2.95 -12.05 -1.80
CA SER A 12 4.13 -11.44 -2.43
C SER A 12 3.93 -11.17 -3.93
N GLY A 13 2.68 -10.98 -4.37
CA GLY A 13 2.39 -10.90 -5.81
C GLY A 13 1.13 -10.14 -6.20
N PHE A 14 0.47 -9.43 -5.27
CA PHE A 14 -0.61 -8.54 -5.69
C PHE A 14 -0.02 -7.22 -6.19
N ILE A 15 0.55 -7.28 -7.39
CA ILE A 15 0.76 -6.10 -8.22
C ILE A 15 -0.66 -5.61 -8.59
N VAL A 16 -1.24 -4.70 -7.81
CA VAL A 16 -2.37 -3.89 -8.30
C VAL A 16 -1.78 -2.91 -9.32
N ALA A 17 -1.47 -3.41 -10.52
CA ALA A 17 -0.96 -2.61 -11.63
C ALA A 17 -2.05 -1.75 -12.28
N ASN A 18 -3.33 -1.85 -11.85
CA ASN A 18 -4.42 -1.45 -12.74
C ASN A 18 -5.54 -0.62 -12.10
N LEU A 19 -5.20 0.44 -11.36
CA LEU A 19 -6.23 1.42 -10.94
C LEU A 19 -5.95 2.89 -11.29
N PHE A 20 -4.79 3.23 -11.86
CA PHE A 20 -4.39 4.64 -12.00
C PHE A 20 -3.93 5.07 -13.40
N ALA A 21 -4.15 4.26 -14.44
CA ALA A 21 -3.81 4.66 -15.81
C ALA A 21 -4.75 5.75 -16.40
N LYS A 22 -5.88 6.08 -15.75
CA LYS A 22 -6.95 6.86 -16.39
C LYS A 22 -6.94 8.38 -16.17
N THR A 23 -6.03 8.95 -15.38
CA THR A 23 -6.03 10.43 -15.19
C THR A 23 -4.64 10.95 -14.86
N ILE A 24 -3.69 10.76 -15.79
CA ILE A 24 -2.36 11.36 -15.65
C ILE A 24 -2.31 12.60 -16.53
N GLU A 25 -2.50 13.77 -15.95
CA GLU A 25 -1.75 14.95 -16.40
C GLU A 25 -0.28 14.57 -16.24
N LYS A 26 0.43 14.36 -17.36
CA LYS A 26 1.73 13.64 -17.48
C LYS A 26 2.86 14.08 -16.53
N HIS A 27 2.67 15.12 -15.72
CA HIS A 27 3.69 15.72 -14.86
C HIS A 27 3.25 16.00 -13.41
N ALA A 28 1.98 15.83 -13.04
CA ALA A 28 1.53 16.12 -11.67
C ALA A 28 1.61 14.87 -10.76
N ARG A 29 2.16 15.03 -9.55
CA ARG A 29 2.11 13.99 -8.51
C ARG A 29 0.66 13.84 -8.02
N LEU A 30 0.26 12.61 -7.73
CA LEU A 30 -1.00 12.33 -7.07
C LEU A 30 -0.99 12.94 -5.67
N SER A 31 -2.12 13.48 -5.22
CA SER A 31 -2.27 13.95 -3.84
C SER A 31 -2.10 12.78 -2.86
N PRO A 32 -1.30 12.90 -1.79
CA PRO A 32 -1.15 11.86 -0.78
C PRO A 32 -2.51 11.46 -0.17
N ARG A 33 -3.39 12.43 0.05
CA ARG A 33 -4.75 12.17 0.57
C ARG A 33 -5.56 11.31 -0.40
N LYS A 34 -5.46 11.58 -1.70
CA LYS A 34 -6.13 10.77 -2.73
C LYS A 34 -5.57 9.35 -2.76
N VAL A 35 -4.24 9.21 -2.72
CA VAL A 35 -3.57 7.89 -2.68
C VAL A 35 -4.05 7.08 -1.48
N LEU A 36 -4.04 7.66 -0.27
CA LEU A 36 -4.51 6.98 0.94
C LEU A 36 -6.01 6.62 0.86
N PHE A 37 -6.84 7.52 0.33
CA PHE A 37 -8.26 7.25 0.12
C PHE A 37 -8.48 6.07 -0.82
N ASP A 38 -7.79 6.04 -1.95
CA ASP A 38 -7.93 4.99 -2.95
C ASP A 38 -7.43 3.63 -2.42
N ILE A 39 -6.33 3.61 -1.67
CA ILE A 39 -5.84 2.42 -0.96
C ILE A 39 -6.90 1.92 0.04
N LYS A 40 -7.42 2.80 0.91
CA LYS A 40 -8.48 2.44 1.86
C LYS A 40 -9.72 1.91 1.15
N LYS A 41 -10.09 2.49 0.00
CA LYS A 41 -11.26 2.06 -0.80
C LYS A 41 -11.08 0.65 -1.36
N GLU A 42 -9.91 0.32 -1.89
CA GLU A 42 -9.64 -1.03 -2.40
C GLU A 42 -9.60 -2.07 -1.26
N LEU A 43 -9.03 -1.71 -0.11
CA LEU A 43 -8.90 -2.60 1.05
C LEU A 43 -10.21 -2.79 1.82
N LYS A 44 -11.16 -1.85 1.74
CA LYS A 44 -12.51 -2.02 2.34
C LYS A 44 -13.27 -3.23 1.81
N LYS A 45 -12.83 -3.81 0.68
CA LYS A 45 -13.34 -5.10 0.16
C LYS A 45 -12.96 -6.28 1.07
N ASP A 46 -11.88 -6.15 1.85
CA ASP A 46 -11.44 -7.11 2.86
C ASP A 46 -11.87 -6.65 4.27
N LYS A 47 -12.27 -7.60 5.12
CA LYS A 47 -12.73 -7.31 6.49
C LYS A 47 -11.53 -7.04 7.40
N GLY A 48 -11.68 -6.08 8.33
CA GLY A 48 -10.73 -5.85 9.42
C GLY A 48 -9.75 -4.69 9.20
N PHE A 49 -9.67 -4.08 8.02
CA PHE A 49 -9.00 -2.80 7.84
C PHE A 49 -9.89 -1.68 8.39
N TYR A 50 -9.33 -0.79 9.22
CA TYR A 50 -10.14 0.25 9.86
C TYR A 50 -9.49 1.64 9.85
N ASP A 51 -8.17 1.74 9.68
CA ASP A 51 -7.52 3.05 9.54
C ASP A 51 -6.18 2.99 8.75
N GLY A 52 -5.55 4.14 8.56
CA GLY A 52 -4.27 4.28 7.88
C GLY A 52 -3.83 5.73 7.75
N TRP A 53 -2.54 5.92 7.50
CA TRP A 53 -1.84 7.19 7.43
C TRP A 53 -0.94 7.23 6.19
N ILE A 54 -0.53 8.44 5.79
CA ILE A 54 0.40 8.66 4.69
C ILE A 54 1.18 9.94 4.94
N GLU A 55 2.49 9.90 4.70
CA GLU A 55 3.34 11.09 4.70
C GLU A 55 2.98 12.02 3.55
N TYR A 56 3.06 13.33 3.81
CA TYR A 56 2.83 14.32 2.76
C TYR A 56 4.03 14.44 1.82
N LYS A 57 5.24 14.24 2.34
CA LYS A 57 6.49 14.34 1.57
C LYS A 57 6.84 13.00 0.95
N THR A 58 7.29 13.05 -0.30
CA THR A 58 7.84 11.88 -0.99
C THR A 58 9.29 11.64 -0.60
N VAL A 59 9.70 10.38 -0.58
CA VAL A 59 11.09 9.95 -0.39
C VAL A 59 11.59 9.18 -1.62
N PRO A 60 12.89 9.30 -1.98
CA PRO A 60 13.43 8.51 -3.06
C PRO A 60 13.41 7.02 -2.69
N PHE A 61 12.82 6.21 -3.55
CA PHE A 61 12.71 4.76 -3.40
C PHE A 61 13.44 4.08 -4.57
N LYS A 62 14.54 3.40 -4.27
CA LYS A 62 15.35 2.69 -5.26
C LYS A 62 14.91 1.24 -5.36
N LYS A 63 14.52 0.80 -6.55
CA LYS A 63 14.23 -0.61 -6.86
C LYS A 63 15.02 -0.98 -8.11
N PHE A 64 16.00 -1.86 -7.95
CA PHE A 64 16.99 -2.17 -8.99
C PHE A 64 17.69 -0.90 -9.51
N ALA A 65 17.58 -0.62 -10.82
CA ALA A 65 18.15 0.55 -11.49
C ALA A 65 17.18 1.76 -11.56
N LEU A 66 15.94 1.62 -11.07
CA LEU A 66 14.93 2.67 -11.11
C LEU A 66 14.82 3.39 -9.77
N THR A 67 14.71 4.73 -9.83
CA THR A 67 14.43 5.59 -8.68
C THR A 67 13.04 6.18 -8.83
N HIS A 68 12.20 5.95 -7.84
CA HIS A 68 10.83 6.45 -7.76
C HIS A 68 10.71 7.48 -6.64
N ASP A 69 9.90 8.51 -6.83
CA ASP A 69 9.45 9.35 -5.71
C ASP A 69 8.26 8.64 -5.06
N ALA A 70 8.43 8.16 -3.83
CA ALA A 70 7.43 7.35 -3.15
C ALA A 70 6.83 8.07 -1.95
N TYR A 71 5.51 7.94 -1.78
CA TYR A 71 4.87 8.18 -0.48
C TYR A 71 5.11 6.98 0.43
N HIS A 72 5.47 7.26 1.68
CA HIS A 72 5.48 6.27 2.76
C HIS A 72 4.20 6.42 3.58
N GLY A 73 3.62 5.30 4.00
CA GLY A 73 2.40 5.30 4.78
C GLY A 73 2.15 3.93 5.40
N GLY A 74 0.99 3.79 6.02
CA GLY A 74 0.58 2.52 6.59
C GLY A 74 -0.93 2.36 6.71
N ILE A 75 -1.36 1.10 6.77
CA ILE A 75 -2.75 0.69 6.98
C ILE A 75 -2.81 -0.22 8.21
N LEU A 76 -3.81 0.01 9.05
CA LEU A 76 -4.06 -0.75 10.27
C LEU A 76 -5.14 -1.80 10.00
N LYS A 77 -4.83 -3.05 10.36
CA LYS A 77 -5.74 -4.18 10.26
C LYS A 77 -5.90 -4.85 11.63
N LYS A 78 -7.13 -5.13 12.02
CA LYS A 78 -7.43 -5.97 13.19
C LYS A 78 -7.43 -7.43 12.77
N GLU A 79 -6.47 -8.20 13.26
CA GLU A 79 -6.29 -9.62 12.97
C GLU A 79 -6.28 -10.42 14.27
N ASN A 80 -7.19 -11.37 14.43
CA ASN A 80 -7.28 -12.23 15.63
C ASN A 80 -7.24 -11.43 16.95
N ALA A 81 -8.03 -10.36 17.01
CA ALA A 81 -8.10 -9.41 18.12
C ALA A 81 -6.81 -8.59 18.40
N LYS A 82 -5.76 -8.72 17.57
CA LYS A 82 -4.54 -7.91 17.63
C LYS A 82 -4.51 -6.86 16.52
N LEU A 83 -3.81 -5.75 16.74
CA LEU A 83 -3.66 -4.71 15.73
C LEU A 83 -2.37 -4.93 14.94
N ALA A 84 -2.46 -5.08 13.63
CA ALA A 84 -1.31 -5.19 12.74
C ALA A 84 -1.17 -3.93 11.89
N CYS A 85 0.04 -3.39 11.80
CA CYS A 85 0.36 -2.30 10.86
C CYS A 85 1.07 -2.85 9.62
N TYR A 86 0.54 -2.51 8.46
CA TYR A 86 1.17 -2.76 7.16
C TYR A 86 1.64 -1.43 6.59
N GLU A 87 2.96 -1.23 6.58
CA GLU A 87 3.56 -0.08 5.93
C GLU A 87 3.69 -0.29 4.43
N PHE A 88 3.51 0.78 3.67
CA PHE A 88 3.60 0.77 2.21
C PHE A 88 4.46 1.91 1.68
N TRP A 89 5.04 1.67 0.51
CA TRP A 89 5.67 2.69 -0.34
C TRP A 89 4.93 2.71 -1.66
N VAL A 90 4.45 3.89 -2.06
CA VAL A 90 3.60 4.06 -3.25
C VAL A 90 4.24 5.10 -4.16
N ASP A 91 4.40 4.76 -5.43
CA ASP A 91 4.88 5.69 -6.45
C ASP A 91 3.95 6.91 -6.54
N SER A 92 4.50 8.10 -6.34
CA SER A 92 3.73 9.34 -6.25
C SER A 92 3.11 9.79 -7.56
N LYS A 93 3.57 9.28 -8.71
CA LYS A 93 3.06 9.64 -10.04
C LYS A 93 1.94 8.71 -10.49
N THR A 94 2.10 7.43 -10.19
CA THR A 94 1.22 6.36 -10.69
C THR A 94 0.32 5.77 -9.63
N GLY A 95 0.56 6.03 -8.33
CA GLY A 95 -0.18 5.38 -7.25
C GLY A 95 0.13 3.89 -7.12
N SER A 96 1.13 3.38 -7.85
CA SER A 96 1.51 1.97 -7.82
C SER A 96 2.21 1.63 -6.51
N ILE A 97 1.82 0.52 -5.89
CA ILE A 97 2.46 0.03 -4.67
C ILE A 97 3.82 -0.56 -5.04
N LEU A 98 4.89 0.06 -4.52
CA LEU A 98 6.28 -0.35 -4.75
C LEU A 98 6.73 -1.44 -3.76
N LYS A 99 6.25 -1.35 -2.51
CA LYS A 99 6.57 -2.24 -1.39
C LYS A 99 5.45 -2.20 -0.34
N ILE A 100 5.20 -3.35 0.30
CA ILE A 100 4.42 -3.46 1.55
C ILE A 100 5.18 -4.32 2.54
N CYS A 101 5.21 -3.92 3.81
CA CYS A 101 5.83 -4.67 4.90
C CYS A 101 4.90 -4.68 6.12
N ARG A 102 4.85 -5.78 6.86
CA ARG A 102 4.15 -5.83 8.16
C ARG A 102 5.16 -5.47 9.25
N THR A 103 4.94 -4.37 9.99
CA THR A 103 5.95 -3.82 10.91
C THR A 103 5.69 -4.17 12.38
N ALA A 104 4.44 -4.16 12.87
CA ALA A 104 4.18 -4.39 14.29
C ALA A 104 2.79 -5.00 14.59
N GLN A 105 2.74 -5.77 15.69
CA GLN A 105 1.52 -6.09 16.43
C GLN A 105 1.47 -5.19 17.67
N PHE A 106 0.40 -4.39 17.81
CA PHE A 106 0.07 -3.72 19.07
C PHE A 106 -0.88 -4.59 19.90
#